data_AF-Q4TDS8-F1
#
_entry.id   AF-Q4TDS8-F1
#
_cell.length_a   1.000
_cell.length_b   1.000
_cell.length_c   1.000
_cell.angle_alpha   90.00
_cell.angle_beta   90.00
_cell.angle_gamma   90.00
#
_symmetry.space_group_name_H-M   'P 1'
#
loop_
_entity.id
_entity.type
_entity.pdbx_description
1 polymer ?
#
loop_
_entity_poly.entity_id
_entity_poly.type
_entity_poly.pdbx_seq_one_letter_code
_entity_poly.pdbx_strand_id
1 'polypeptide(L)'
;AVPECSDSPPGAGAAQMPENMSGDPADYVQRQACAGAGGHQGRRAGPGTFGRAACRTRRTDNHNSPPPAAWSEEEQKVVVEALKCLCNVVYNSPEAQQVSADVQLAHGLCASLSGARAWPHEVGLFTLRLAFLLSALRSDVRGVMRREWHAVRLLAEVLEHTLDVRWVGPYEAARPDPSAPPLPADSNERAMETLKALFNLTLSPTAGEEDQHQFRLIAAILRHLLMLKTETEEKTEEAHSHAVNLLTNLPVPCLDVLIHLPVQGGQEKYGGENMEAVQKLLDFMERRIDKGSNYKEGLTPVLSLLTEGSRCHREIRRYIKAQVLPPLKDVKIRPEVGSTLRNKLVRLMTHVDMGVKQTAAEFLFVLCKESGERPRGSWLPPQPLA
;
A
#
# COMPACT_ATOMS: atom_id res chain seq x y z
N ALA A 1 46.09 42.71 6.64
CA ALA A 1 45.23 43.84 7.03
C ALA A 1 44.10 43.92 6.04
N VAL A 2 42.86 43.93 6.52
CA VAL A 2 41.60 44.00 5.73
C VAL A 2 41.49 45.38 5.06
N PRO A 3 40.76 45.53 3.94
CA PRO A 3 39.37 46.02 4.04
C PRO A 3 38.35 45.31 3.12
N GLU A 4 37.08 45.45 3.51
CA GLU A 4 35.83 44.93 2.93
C GLU A 4 35.43 45.60 1.59
N CYS A 5 34.64 44.90 0.76
CA CYS A 5 33.39 45.41 0.16
C CYS A 5 32.62 44.30 -0.60
N SER A 6 31.39 44.06 -0.13
CA SER A 6 30.14 43.71 -0.83
C SER A 6 30.15 43.38 -2.33
N ASP A 7 29.57 42.22 -2.69
CA ASP A 7 28.38 42.16 -3.54
C ASP A 7 27.72 40.76 -3.53
N SER A 8 26.40 40.73 -3.31
CA SER A 8 25.53 39.54 -3.39
C SER A 8 24.51 39.74 -4.51
N PRO A 9 24.16 38.69 -5.27
CA PRO A 9 22.86 38.59 -5.94
C PRO A 9 21.92 37.59 -5.24
N PRO A 10 20.59 37.68 -5.47
CA PRO A 10 19.59 37.06 -4.60
C PRO A 10 19.19 35.64 -5.01
N GLY A 11 18.98 34.81 -3.98
CA GLY A 11 17.85 33.88 -3.80
C GLY A 11 17.37 33.02 -4.97
N ALA A 12 17.82 31.76 -5.00
CA ALA A 12 17.00 30.64 -5.45
C ALA A 12 16.66 29.78 -4.22
N GLY A 13 15.46 29.97 -3.68
CA GLY A 13 14.94 29.16 -2.57
C GLY A 13 14.66 27.73 -3.05
N ALA A 14 15.61 26.83 -2.81
CA ALA A 14 15.38 25.40 -2.94
C ALA A 14 14.32 24.98 -1.90
N ALA A 15 13.18 24.50 -2.37
CA ALA A 15 12.17 23.89 -1.53
C ALA A 15 12.74 22.60 -0.91
N GLN A 16 13.11 22.68 0.37
CA GLN A 16 13.41 21.50 1.19
C GLN A 16 12.12 20.71 1.42
N MET A 17 12.04 19.54 0.76
CA MET A 17 11.08 18.48 1.06
C MET A 17 11.48 17.79 2.38
N PRO A 18 10.52 17.35 3.21
CA PRO A 18 10.84 16.79 4.52
C PRO A 18 11.46 15.39 4.39
N GLU A 19 12.70 15.24 4.87
CA GLU A 19 13.31 13.96 5.23
C GLU A 19 12.55 13.37 6.43
N ASN A 20 11.51 12.57 6.20
CA ASN A 20 10.78 11.88 7.26
C ASN A 20 10.43 10.44 6.87
N MET A 21 11.46 9.62 6.62
CA MET A 21 11.43 8.16 6.77
C MET A 21 12.83 7.68 7.18
N SER A 22 13.30 8.10 8.36
CA SER A 22 14.59 7.67 8.93
C SER A 22 14.47 6.31 9.64
N GLY A 23 13.99 5.30 8.92
CA GLY A 23 14.04 3.89 9.30
C GLY A 23 14.34 3.09 8.05
N ASP A 24 15.32 2.19 8.10
CA ASP A 24 15.68 1.36 6.95
C ASP A 24 14.43 0.61 6.47
N PRO A 25 13.97 0.78 5.22
CA PRO A 25 12.86 0.00 4.67
C PRO A 25 13.09 -1.50 4.82
N ALA A 26 14.35 -1.94 4.86
CA ALA A 26 14.72 -3.31 5.19
C ALA A 26 14.24 -3.73 6.58
N ASP A 27 14.30 -2.87 7.61
CA ASP A 27 13.93 -3.21 9.00
C ASP A 27 12.40 -3.35 9.17
N TYR A 28 11.60 -2.54 8.46
CA TYR A 28 10.13 -2.69 8.40
C TYR A 28 9.71 -3.98 7.69
N VAL A 29 10.37 -4.28 6.56
CA VAL A 29 10.15 -5.53 5.82
C VAL A 29 10.62 -6.75 6.63
N GLN A 30 11.77 -6.66 7.32
CA GLN A 30 12.30 -7.72 8.19
C GLN A 30 11.29 -8.07 9.30
N ARG A 31 10.65 -7.06 9.90
CA ARG A 31 9.61 -7.26 10.94
C ARG A 31 8.36 -7.94 10.38
N GLN A 32 7.89 -7.57 9.19
CA GLN A 32 6.76 -8.23 8.54
C GLN A 32 7.10 -9.66 8.06
N ALA A 33 8.33 -9.91 7.61
CA ALA A 33 8.81 -11.25 7.22
C ALA A 33 8.94 -12.19 8.42
N CYS A 34 9.42 -11.69 9.57
CA CYS A 34 9.51 -12.43 10.83
C CYS A 34 8.14 -12.83 11.39
N ALA A 35 7.12 -11.97 11.30
CA ALA A 35 5.76 -12.28 11.77
C ALA A 35 5.12 -13.46 11.00
N GLY A 36 5.45 -13.63 9.71
CA GLY A 36 4.96 -14.73 8.87
C GLY A 36 5.80 -16.02 8.89
N ALA A 37 6.88 -16.07 9.67
CA ALA A 37 7.77 -17.24 9.79
C ALA A 37 7.63 -17.96 11.16
N GLY A 38 6.93 -17.36 12.13
CA GLY A 38 6.72 -17.91 13.47
C GLY A 38 5.64 -18.98 13.51
N GLY A 39 5.83 -20.10 12.81
CA GLY A 39 4.81 -21.14 12.78
C GLY A 39 5.20 -22.42 12.06
N HIS A 40 6.41 -22.97 12.28
CA HIS A 40 6.65 -24.41 12.19
C HIS A 40 8.06 -24.75 12.70
N GLN A 41 8.13 -25.25 13.94
CA GLN A 41 9.32 -25.93 14.45
C GLN A 41 9.32 -27.37 13.94
N GLY A 42 10.31 -27.76 13.14
CA GLY A 42 10.40 -29.11 12.59
C GLY A 42 11.79 -29.49 12.08
N ARG A 43 12.61 -30.05 12.98
CA ARG A 43 13.73 -31.01 12.84
C ARG A 43 14.71 -30.90 11.65
N ARG A 44 15.99 -30.71 12.01
CA ARG A 44 17.19 -30.89 11.17
C ARG A 44 17.24 -32.29 10.54
N ALA A 45 17.48 -32.35 9.23
CA ALA A 45 17.98 -33.54 8.52
C ALA A 45 19.35 -33.22 7.89
N GLY A 46 20.28 -34.17 7.98
CA GLY A 46 21.68 -34.05 7.55
C GLY A 46 21.90 -34.06 6.03
N PRO A 47 23.15 -33.88 5.57
CA PRO A 47 23.46 -33.55 4.19
C PRO A 47 23.34 -34.80 3.28
N GLY A 48 22.39 -34.76 2.34
CA GLY A 48 22.29 -35.69 1.22
C GLY A 48 22.82 -35.04 -0.06
N THR A 49 23.65 -35.76 -0.80
CA THR A 49 24.31 -35.36 -2.05
C THR A 49 23.31 -35.10 -3.19
N PHE A 50 23.37 -33.91 -3.79
CA PHE A 50 22.53 -33.52 -4.94
C PHE A 50 23.02 -34.14 -6.25
N GLY A 51 22.19 -34.99 -6.87
CA GLY A 51 22.32 -35.39 -8.26
C GLY A 51 21.76 -34.32 -9.20
N ARG A 52 22.56 -33.90 -10.20
CA ARG A 52 22.17 -32.94 -11.24
C ARG A 52 21.06 -33.53 -12.13
N ALA A 53 19.89 -32.91 -12.15
CA ALA A 53 18.89 -33.11 -13.20
C ALA A 53 18.92 -31.94 -14.18
N ALA A 54 19.25 -32.23 -15.45
CA ALA A 54 19.38 -31.25 -16.52
C ALA A 54 17.99 -30.80 -17.03
N CYS A 55 17.81 -29.48 -17.13
CA CYS A 55 16.65 -28.86 -17.77
C CYS A 55 16.74 -29.02 -19.30
N ARG A 56 15.76 -29.70 -19.92
CA ARG A 56 15.63 -29.78 -21.39
C ARG A 56 14.71 -28.68 -21.89
N THR A 57 15.27 -27.72 -22.60
CA THR A 57 14.55 -26.79 -23.47
C THR A 57 14.00 -27.53 -24.70
N ARG A 58 12.69 -27.45 -24.94
CA ARG A 58 12.10 -27.72 -26.25
C ARG A 58 11.29 -26.52 -26.72
N ARG A 59 11.82 -25.84 -27.74
CA ARG A 59 11.07 -25.01 -28.69
C ARG A 59 10.45 -25.95 -29.73
N THR A 60 9.14 -25.87 -29.91
CA THR A 60 8.46 -26.10 -31.19
C THR A 60 7.10 -25.41 -31.14
N ASP A 61 6.92 -24.43 -32.02
CA ASP A 61 5.64 -23.81 -32.32
C ASP A 61 4.67 -24.86 -32.91
N ASN A 62 3.45 -24.95 -32.37
CA ASN A 62 2.30 -25.40 -33.14
C ASN A 62 0.98 -24.96 -32.47
N HIS A 63 0.13 -24.32 -33.27
CA HIS A 63 -1.22 -23.90 -32.90
C HIS A 63 -2.12 -25.10 -32.60
N ASN A 64 -2.21 -25.47 -31.33
CA ASN A 64 -3.35 -26.10 -30.66
C ASN A 64 -2.93 -26.37 -29.22
N SER A 65 -3.02 -25.36 -28.36
CA SER A 65 -2.72 -25.51 -26.95
C SER A 65 -3.81 -26.40 -26.32
N PRO A 66 -3.48 -27.56 -25.75
CA PRO A 66 -4.43 -28.28 -24.89
C PRO A 66 -4.78 -27.40 -23.68
N PRO A 67 -5.93 -27.64 -23.01
CA PRO A 67 -6.22 -26.97 -21.75
C PRO A 67 -5.02 -27.12 -20.80
N PRO A 68 -4.71 -26.09 -19.98
CA PRO A 68 -3.53 -26.12 -19.12
C PRO A 68 -3.53 -27.43 -18.35
N ALA A 69 -2.45 -28.21 -18.50
CA ALA A 69 -2.33 -29.51 -17.87
C ALA A 69 -2.61 -29.36 -16.37
N ALA A 70 -3.59 -30.12 -15.87
CA ALA A 70 -3.90 -30.13 -14.45
C ALA A 70 -2.65 -30.57 -13.69
N TRP A 71 -2.27 -29.79 -12.67
CA TRP A 71 -1.10 -30.06 -11.86
C TRP A 71 -1.30 -31.40 -11.17
N SER A 72 -0.37 -32.35 -11.32
CA SER A 72 -0.44 -33.56 -10.49
C SER A 72 -0.18 -33.19 -9.02
N GLU A 73 -0.78 -33.92 -8.09
CA GLU A 73 -0.55 -33.68 -6.65
C GLU A 73 0.93 -33.79 -6.26
N GLU A 74 1.67 -34.68 -6.93
CA GLU A 74 3.10 -34.89 -6.70
C GLU A 74 3.92 -33.70 -7.19
N GLU A 75 3.64 -33.18 -8.39
CA GLU A 75 4.28 -31.97 -8.91
C GLU A 75 3.98 -30.76 -8.03
N GLN A 76 2.75 -30.60 -7.57
CA GLN A 76 2.38 -29.52 -6.65
C GLN A 76 3.19 -29.60 -5.35
N LYS A 77 3.30 -30.77 -4.73
CA LYS A 77 4.09 -30.96 -3.50
C LYS A 77 5.55 -30.61 -3.70
N VAL A 78 6.14 -31.07 -4.81
CA VAL A 78 7.55 -30.77 -5.14
C VAL A 78 7.76 -29.27 -5.34
N VAL A 79 6.88 -28.60 -6.10
CA VAL A 79 6.98 -27.16 -6.35
C VAL A 79 6.82 -26.36 -5.06
N VAL A 80 5.83 -26.70 -4.22
CA VAL A 80 5.61 -26.03 -2.93
C VAL A 80 6.82 -26.16 -2.02
N GLU A 81 7.41 -27.36 -1.91
CA GLU A 81 8.59 -27.56 -1.06
C GLU A 81 9.81 -26.83 -1.62
N ALA A 82 10.00 -26.83 -2.94
CA ALA A 82 11.07 -26.07 -3.58
C ALA A 82 10.93 -24.56 -3.31
N LEU A 83 9.71 -24.01 -3.41
CA LEU A 83 9.44 -22.60 -3.12
C LEU A 83 9.66 -22.27 -1.64
N LYS A 84 9.26 -23.16 -0.71
CA LYS A 84 9.54 -23.03 0.73
C LYS A 84 11.04 -22.99 0.99
N CYS A 85 11.81 -23.92 0.39
CA CYS A 85 13.26 -23.93 0.48
C CYS A 85 13.88 -22.64 -0.06
N LEU A 86 13.45 -22.17 -1.24
CA LEU A 86 13.97 -20.94 -1.85
C LEU A 86 13.67 -19.72 -0.97
N CYS A 87 12.44 -19.59 -0.45
CA CYS A 87 12.09 -18.51 0.48
C CYS A 87 13.04 -18.50 1.69
N ASN A 88 13.26 -19.66 2.31
CA ASN A 88 14.12 -19.78 3.49
C ASN A 88 15.60 -19.47 3.16
N VAL A 89 16.10 -19.97 2.04
CA VAL A 89 17.51 -19.78 1.65
C VAL A 89 17.78 -18.33 1.27
N VAL A 90 16.91 -17.72 0.45
CA VAL A 90 17.02 -16.30 0.04
C VAL A 90 16.89 -15.38 1.25
N TYR A 91 15.99 -15.68 2.19
CA TYR A 91 15.82 -14.86 3.38
C TYR A 91 17.06 -14.86 4.29
N ASN A 92 17.71 -16.02 4.46
CA ASN A 92 18.79 -16.19 5.45
C ASN A 92 20.22 -16.04 4.89
N SER A 93 20.43 -16.07 3.57
CA SER A 93 21.78 -16.00 2.98
C SER A 93 21.89 -14.85 1.96
N PRO A 94 22.73 -13.84 2.23
CA PRO A 94 23.08 -12.80 1.26
C PRO A 94 23.72 -13.35 -0.02
N GLU A 95 24.50 -14.42 0.08
CA GLU A 95 25.08 -15.10 -1.08
C GLU A 95 24.00 -15.71 -1.97
N ALA A 96 22.99 -16.34 -1.37
CA ALA A 96 21.84 -16.84 -2.11
C ALA A 96 21.01 -15.72 -2.75
N GLN A 97 20.92 -14.55 -2.11
CA GLN A 97 20.28 -13.37 -2.72
C GLN A 97 21.03 -12.96 -3.98
N GLN A 98 22.37 -12.92 -3.95
CA GLN A 98 23.18 -12.61 -5.14
C GLN A 98 22.99 -13.66 -6.23
N VAL A 99 23.10 -14.95 -5.88
CA VAL A 99 22.90 -16.04 -6.84
C VAL A 99 21.50 -15.98 -7.46
N SER A 100 20.47 -15.62 -6.69
CA SER A 100 19.10 -15.49 -7.21
C SER A 100 18.98 -14.40 -8.29
N ALA A 101 19.75 -13.32 -8.18
CA ALA A 101 19.82 -12.26 -9.18
C ALA A 101 20.61 -12.73 -10.42
N ASP A 102 21.73 -13.42 -10.21
CA ASP A 102 22.58 -13.93 -11.30
C ASP A 102 21.84 -14.95 -12.19
N VAL A 103 21.03 -15.82 -11.58
CA VAL A 103 20.20 -16.79 -12.31
C VAL A 103 18.87 -16.22 -12.81
N GLN A 104 18.62 -14.92 -12.61
CA GLN A 104 17.40 -14.23 -13.03
C GLN A 104 16.13 -14.89 -12.47
N LEU A 105 16.16 -15.33 -11.20
CA LEU A 105 15.03 -16.01 -10.55
C LEU A 105 13.77 -15.14 -10.58
N ALA A 106 13.92 -13.84 -10.31
CA ALA A 106 12.83 -12.87 -10.32
C ALA A 106 12.19 -12.71 -11.72
N HIS A 107 12.95 -12.86 -12.80
CA HIS A 107 12.41 -12.83 -14.16
C HIS A 107 11.45 -14.01 -14.40
N GLY A 108 11.89 -15.23 -14.04
CA GLY A 108 11.06 -16.44 -14.15
C GLY A 108 9.80 -16.36 -13.30
N LEU A 109 9.90 -15.80 -12.08
CA LEU A 109 8.76 -15.55 -11.21
C LEU A 109 7.79 -14.53 -11.82
N CYS A 110 8.28 -13.42 -12.37
CA CYS A 110 7.40 -12.43 -13.00
C CYS A 110 6.70 -13.02 -14.23
N ALA A 111 7.42 -13.79 -15.05
CA ALA A 111 6.83 -14.47 -16.20
C ALA A 111 5.68 -15.41 -15.80
N SER A 112 5.82 -16.10 -14.64
CA SER A 112 4.79 -17.02 -14.17
C SER A 112 3.54 -16.33 -13.63
N LEU A 113 3.62 -15.07 -13.13
CA LEU A 113 2.47 -14.32 -12.59
C LEU A 113 1.30 -14.20 -13.57
N SER A 114 1.57 -14.19 -14.88
CA SER A 114 0.51 -14.18 -15.91
C SER A 114 -0.43 -15.40 -15.84
N GLY A 115 0.04 -16.53 -15.30
CA GLY A 115 -0.73 -17.74 -15.06
C GLY A 115 -1.31 -17.87 -13.65
N ALA A 116 -1.22 -16.82 -12.82
CA ALA A 116 -1.49 -16.91 -11.38
C ALA A 116 -2.90 -17.39 -11.02
N ARG A 117 -3.88 -17.10 -11.87
CA ARG A 117 -5.28 -17.50 -11.68
C ARG A 117 -5.48 -19.02 -11.61
N ALA A 118 -4.61 -19.79 -12.25
CA ALA A 118 -4.70 -21.25 -12.30
C ALA A 118 -3.91 -21.96 -11.19
N TRP A 119 -3.22 -21.21 -10.32
CA TRP A 119 -2.37 -21.81 -9.31
C TRP A 119 -3.16 -22.42 -8.14
N PRO A 120 -2.76 -23.62 -7.68
CA PRO A 120 -3.15 -24.09 -6.36
C PRO A 120 -2.73 -23.07 -5.28
N HIS A 121 -3.50 -22.99 -4.19
CA HIS A 121 -3.31 -21.97 -3.16
C HIS A 121 -1.85 -21.89 -2.65
N GLU A 122 -1.27 -22.99 -2.19
CA GLU A 122 0.10 -22.99 -1.64
C GLU A 122 1.16 -22.58 -2.68
N VAL A 123 1.01 -23.01 -3.94
CA VAL A 123 1.95 -22.62 -5.00
C VAL A 123 1.91 -21.11 -5.20
N GLY A 124 0.71 -20.54 -5.30
CA GLY A 124 0.55 -19.10 -5.43
C GLY A 124 1.07 -18.33 -4.22
N LEU A 125 0.77 -18.81 -3.01
CA LEU A 125 1.21 -18.19 -1.76
C LEU A 125 2.74 -18.09 -1.68
N PHE A 126 3.46 -19.20 -1.86
CA PHE A 126 4.92 -19.19 -1.76
C PHE A 126 5.62 -18.53 -2.96
N THR A 127 4.97 -18.51 -4.14
CA THR A 127 5.47 -17.73 -5.29
C THR A 127 5.41 -16.23 -4.99
N LEU A 128 4.29 -15.74 -4.45
CA LEU A 128 4.11 -14.35 -4.05
C LEU A 128 5.03 -13.96 -2.90
N ARG A 129 5.20 -14.85 -1.91
CA ARG A 129 6.15 -14.66 -0.80
C ARG A 129 7.59 -14.53 -1.30
N LEU A 130 7.99 -15.35 -2.27
CA LEU A 130 9.31 -15.26 -2.87
C LEU A 130 9.50 -13.95 -3.66
N ALA A 131 8.47 -13.50 -4.40
CA ALA A 131 8.48 -12.21 -5.07
C ALA A 131 8.60 -11.04 -4.07
N PHE A 132 7.90 -11.10 -2.94
CA PHE A 132 8.06 -10.15 -1.84
C PHE A 132 9.50 -10.14 -1.29
N LEU A 133 10.07 -11.30 -0.98
CA LEU A 133 11.43 -11.41 -0.44
C LEU A 133 12.48 -10.85 -1.40
N LEU A 134 12.42 -11.21 -2.68
CA LEU A 134 13.37 -10.74 -3.69
C LEU A 134 13.26 -9.22 -3.90
N SER A 135 12.04 -8.68 -3.95
CA SER A 135 11.82 -7.23 -4.09
C SER A 135 12.20 -6.43 -2.83
N ALA A 136 12.17 -7.06 -1.66
CA ALA A 136 12.60 -6.43 -0.41
C ALA A 136 14.12 -6.36 -0.27
N LEU A 137 14.77 -7.52 -0.42
CA LEU A 137 16.18 -7.72 -0.06
C LEU A 137 17.15 -7.13 -1.10
N ARG A 138 16.70 -6.92 -2.34
CA ARG A 138 17.53 -6.49 -3.46
C ARG A 138 16.92 -5.30 -4.21
N SER A 139 17.53 -4.13 -4.06
CA SER A 139 17.06 -2.88 -4.68
C SER A 139 17.24 -2.85 -6.21
N ASP A 140 18.27 -3.50 -6.73
CA ASP A 140 18.51 -3.72 -8.15
C ASP A 140 17.43 -4.60 -8.77
N VAL A 141 17.13 -5.76 -8.16
CA VAL A 141 16.07 -6.67 -8.59
C VAL A 141 14.71 -5.96 -8.53
N ARG A 142 14.43 -5.21 -7.45
CA ARG A 142 13.22 -4.40 -7.33
C ARG A 142 13.05 -3.40 -8.48
N GLY A 143 14.12 -2.72 -8.88
CA GLY A 143 14.11 -1.78 -10.00
C GLY A 143 13.77 -2.45 -11.33
N VAL A 144 14.42 -3.59 -11.61
CA VAL A 144 14.20 -4.37 -12.84
C VAL A 144 12.79 -4.99 -12.88
N MET A 145 12.34 -5.59 -11.77
CA MET A 145 10.97 -6.13 -11.65
C MET A 145 9.91 -5.08 -11.99
N ARG A 146 10.08 -3.85 -11.50
CA ARG A 146 9.14 -2.76 -11.79
C ARG A 146 9.21 -2.34 -13.26
N ARG A 147 10.41 -2.00 -13.76
CA ARG A 147 10.57 -1.31 -15.05
C ARG A 147 10.54 -2.25 -16.25
N GLU A 148 11.25 -3.37 -16.17
CA GLU A 148 11.48 -4.25 -17.32
C GLU A 148 10.47 -5.39 -17.38
N TRP A 149 10.04 -5.91 -16.23
CA TRP A 149 9.13 -7.07 -16.18
C TRP A 149 7.70 -6.69 -15.81
N HIS A 150 7.41 -5.39 -15.70
CA HIS A 150 6.07 -4.84 -15.43
C HIS A 150 5.37 -5.53 -14.24
N ALA A 151 6.13 -5.90 -13.19
CA ALA A 151 5.62 -6.68 -12.08
C ALA A 151 4.49 -5.98 -11.31
N VAL A 152 4.45 -4.65 -11.32
CA VAL A 152 3.35 -3.87 -10.71
C VAL A 152 2.01 -4.18 -11.40
N ARG A 153 1.99 -4.18 -12.74
CA ARG A 153 0.79 -4.55 -13.52
C ARG A 153 0.38 -6.00 -13.26
N LEU A 154 1.33 -6.92 -13.33
CA LEU A 154 1.07 -8.36 -13.13
C LEU A 154 0.53 -8.64 -11.72
N LEU A 155 1.12 -8.04 -10.68
CA LEU A 155 0.64 -8.21 -9.31
C LEU A 155 -0.72 -7.53 -9.07
N ALA A 156 -1.01 -6.41 -9.76
CA ALA A 156 -2.34 -5.81 -9.73
C ALA A 156 -3.39 -6.76 -10.33
N GLU A 157 -3.08 -7.44 -11.45
CA GLU A 157 -3.94 -8.48 -12.05
C GLU A 157 -4.13 -9.69 -11.10
N VAL A 158 -3.06 -10.13 -10.42
CA VAL A 158 -3.16 -11.18 -9.38
C VAL A 158 -4.08 -10.74 -8.24
N LEU A 159 -3.94 -9.52 -7.76
CA LEU A 159 -4.76 -8.98 -6.67
C LEU A 159 -6.23 -8.86 -7.08
N GLU A 160 -6.48 -8.36 -8.30
CA GLU A 160 -7.82 -8.25 -8.90
C GLU A 160 -8.53 -9.61 -8.93
N HIS A 161 -7.86 -10.64 -9.44
CA HIS A 161 -8.42 -11.99 -9.50
C HIS A 161 -8.57 -12.64 -8.12
N THR A 162 -7.62 -12.40 -7.21
CA THR A 162 -7.66 -12.96 -5.85
C THR A 162 -8.85 -12.42 -5.04
N LEU A 163 -9.27 -11.18 -5.32
CA LEU A 163 -10.38 -10.51 -4.67
C LEU A 163 -11.72 -10.64 -5.43
N ASP A 164 -11.77 -11.37 -6.54
CA ASP A 164 -12.93 -11.47 -7.47
C ASP A 164 -13.52 -10.09 -7.82
N VAL A 165 -12.67 -9.12 -8.13
CA VAL A 165 -13.12 -7.75 -8.43
C VAL A 165 -13.92 -7.76 -9.73
N ARG A 166 -15.14 -7.22 -9.67
CA ARG A 166 -16.01 -7.06 -10.84
C ARG A 166 -16.09 -5.61 -11.23
N TRP A 167 -15.55 -5.24 -12.39
CA TRP A 167 -15.57 -3.86 -12.86
C TRP A 167 -16.92 -3.49 -13.48
N VAL A 168 -17.49 -2.37 -13.05
CA VAL A 168 -18.67 -1.73 -13.66
C VAL A 168 -18.31 -0.43 -14.39
N GLY A 169 -17.08 0.04 -14.22
CA GLY A 169 -16.50 1.21 -14.88
C GLY A 169 -14.97 1.18 -14.82
N PRO A 170 -14.28 2.17 -15.42
CA PRO A 170 -12.82 2.13 -15.61
C PRO A 170 -12.01 2.05 -14.30
N TYR A 171 -12.54 2.61 -13.21
CA TYR A 171 -11.96 2.52 -11.86
C TYR A 171 -13.05 2.25 -10.80
N GLU A 172 -14.14 1.62 -11.24
CA GLU A 172 -15.31 1.33 -10.41
C GLU A 172 -15.50 -0.17 -10.29
N ALA A 173 -15.09 -0.70 -9.14
CA ALA A 173 -15.43 -2.05 -8.73
C ALA A 173 -16.86 -2.08 -8.21
N ALA A 174 -17.62 -3.10 -8.60
CA ALA A 174 -18.93 -3.40 -8.05
C ALA A 174 -18.84 -3.47 -6.53
N ARG A 175 -19.84 -2.89 -5.87
CA ARG A 175 -19.92 -2.93 -4.41
C ARG A 175 -20.05 -4.38 -3.95
N PRO A 176 -19.26 -4.84 -2.98
CA PRO A 176 -19.47 -6.15 -2.37
C PRO A 176 -20.89 -6.24 -1.81
N ASP A 177 -21.58 -7.35 -2.05
CA ASP A 177 -22.88 -7.62 -1.44
C ASP A 177 -22.69 -7.69 0.09
N PRO A 178 -23.40 -6.87 0.90
CA PRO A 178 -23.32 -6.93 2.36
C PRO A 178 -23.66 -8.29 2.96
N SER A 179 -24.40 -9.13 2.23
CA SER A 179 -24.77 -10.49 2.61
C SER A 179 -23.85 -11.58 2.05
N ALA A 180 -22.85 -11.21 1.24
CA ALA A 180 -21.87 -12.16 0.73
C ALA A 180 -21.04 -12.77 1.87
N PRO A 181 -20.58 -14.04 1.70
CA PRO A 181 -19.65 -14.63 2.64
C PRO A 181 -18.35 -13.79 2.73
N PRO A 182 -17.66 -13.83 3.89
CA PRO A 182 -16.36 -13.18 4.03
C PRO A 182 -15.35 -13.74 3.02
N LEU A 183 -14.32 -12.95 2.72
CA LEU A 183 -13.20 -13.38 1.88
C LEU A 183 -12.56 -14.64 2.49
N PRO A 184 -12.42 -15.75 1.73
CA PRO A 184 -11.82 -16.98 2.23
C PRO A 184 -10.38 -16.77 2.72
N ALA A 185 -9.95 -17.49 3.76
CA ALA A 185 -8.59 -17.43 4.31
C ALA A 185 -7.51 -17.51 3.21
N ASP A 186 -7.58 -18.52 2.35
CA ASP A 186 -6.64 -18.76 1.25
C ASP A 186 -6.47 -17.56 0.32
N SER A 187 -7.58 -16.88 0.01
CA SER A 187 -7.56 -15.69 -0.84
C SER A 187 -7.03 -14.47 -0.07
N ASN A 188 -7.39 -14.33 1.20
CA ASN A 188 -6.87 -13.27 2.04
C ASN A 188 -5.34 -13.35 2.20
N GLU A 189 -4.79 -14.54 2.42
CA GLU A 189 -3.34 -14.74 2.52
C GLU A 189 -2.60 -14.38 1.23
N ARG A 190 -3.10 -14.84 0.07
CA ARG A 190 -2.53 -14.44 -1.23
C ARG A 190 -2.66 -12.95 -1.49
N ALA A 191 -3.78 -12.33 -1.11
CA ALA A 191 -3.97 -10.89 -1.24
C ALA A 191 -2.92 -10.14 -0.40
N MET A 192 -2.70 -10.54 0.85
CA MET A 192 -1.69 -9.93 1.72
C MET A 192 -0.27 -10.06 1.17
N GLU A 193 0.14 -11.23 0.68
CA GLU A 193 1.47 -11.39 0.06
C GLU A 193 1.61 -10.54 -1.23
N THR A 194 0.55 -10.44 -2.03
CA THR A 194 0.50 -9.57 -3.21
C THR A 194 0.64 -8.09 -2.83
N LEU A 195 -0.06 -7.64 -1.78
CA LEU A 195 0.02 -6.27 -1.27
C LEU A 195 1.43 -5.94 -0.75
N LYS A 196 2.08 -6.87 -0.05
CA LYS A 196 3.47 -6.70 0.43
C LYS A 196 4.45 -6.56 -0.74
N ALA A 197 4.32 -7.38 -1.77
CA ALA A 197 5.17 -7.27 -2.97
C ALA A 197 4.92 -5.94 -3.71
N LEU A 198 3.65 -5.54 -3.90
CA LEU A 198 3.29 -4.25 -4.49
C LEU A 198 3.82 -3.07 -3.67
N PHE A 199 3.76 -3.14 -2.34
CA PHE A 199 4.31 -2.12 -1.45
C PHE A 199 5.80 -1.92 -1.74
N ASN A 200 6.59 -3.00 -1.78
CA ASN A 200 8.01 -2.90 -2.10
C ASN A 200 8.25 -2.25 -3.46
N LEU A 201 7.55 -2.69 -4.51
CA LEU A 201 7.74 -2.17 -5.87
C LEU A 201 7.35 -0.68 -6.01
N THR A 202 6.42 -0.20 -5.17
CA THR A 202 5.93 1.18 -5.19
C THR A 202 6.76 2.16 -4.34
N LEU A 203 7.76 1.69 -3.58
CA LEU A 203 8.63 2.57 -2.77
C LEU A 203 9.51 3.52 -3.60
N SER A 204 9.73 3.27 -4.90
CA SER A 204 10.61 4.10 -5.71
C SER A 204 9.89 5.36 -6.25
N PRO A 205 10.45 6.56 -6.06
CA PRO A 205 9.83 7.84 -6.48
C PRO A 205 9.87 8.08 -8.00
N THR A 206 10.46 7.18 -8.78
CA THR A 206 10.57 7.31 -10.24
C THR A 206 9.31 6.84 -10.97
N ALA A 207 8.15 7.37 -10.59
CA ALA A 207 6.89 7.13 -11.29
C ALA A 207 6.79 8.00 -12.55
N GLY A 208 6.80 7.39 -13.74
CA GLY A 208 6.47 8.06 -14.98
C GLY A 208 4.95 8.23 -15.16
N GLU A 209 4.52 8.92 -16.23
CA GLU A 209 3.10 9.06 -16.58
C GLU A 209 2.42 7.70 -16.85
N GLU A 210 3.17 6.72 -17.36
CA GLU A 210 2.71 5.35 -17.63
C GLU A 210 2.21 4.62 -16.36
N ASP A 211 2.69 5.00 -15.18
CA ASP A 211 2.29 4.39 -13.92
C ASP A 211 0.94 4.95 -13.39
N GLN A 212 0.47 6.12 -13.86
CA GLN A 212 -0.73 6.76 -13.28
C GLN A 212 -1.99 5.93 -13.47
N HIS A 213 -2.20 5.34 -14.65
CA HIS A 213 -3.33 4.46 -14.89
C HIS A 213 -3.27 3.21 -13.99
N GLN A 214 -2.10 2.59 -13.88
CA GLN A 214 -1.89 1.42 -13.04
C GLN A 214 -2.12 1.74 -11.56
N PHE A 215 -1.66 2.89 -11.07
CA PHE A 215 -1.90 3.31 -9.69
C PHE A 215 -3.36 3.64 -9.41
N ARG A 216 -4.10 4.20 -10.37
CA ARG A 216 -5.56 4.39 -10.26
C ARG A 216 -6.28 3.05 -10.20
N LEU A 217 -5.86 2.06 -10.99
CA LEU A 217 -6.40 0.70 -10.94
C LEU A 217 -6.13 0.04 -9.57
N ILE A 218 -4.88 0.11 -9.09
CA ILE A 218 -4.51 -0.38 -7.76
C ILE A 218 -5.36 0.32 -6.69
N ALA A 219 -5.47 1.66 -6.71
CA ALA A 219 -6.29 2.40 -5.77
C ALA A 219 -7.77 1.94 -5.77
N ALA A 220 -8.34 1.64 -6.95
CA ALA A 220 -9.69 1.10 -7.05
C ALA A 220 -9.83 -0.31 -6.45
N ILE A 221 -8.84 -1.19 -6.66
CA ILE A 221 -8.80 -2.53 -6.05
C ILE A 221 -8.67 -2.41 -4.52
N LEU A 222 -7.81 -1.52 -4.03
CA LEU A 222 -7.65 -1.28 -2.58
C LEU A 222 -8.91 -0.70 -1.95
N ARG A 223 -9.63 0.18 -2.67
CA ARG A 223 -10.95 0.66 -2.25
C ARG A 223 -11.93 -0.50 -2.07
N HIS A 224 -11.94 -1.45 -3.02
CA HIS A 224 -12.78 -2.64 -2.92
C HIS A 224 -12.37 -3.50 -1.70
N LEU A 225 -11.07 -3.72 -1.49
CA LEU A 225 -10.54 -4.45 -0.33
C LEU A 225 -10.94 -3.83 1.02
N LEU A 226 -10.96 -2.49 1.12
CA LEU A 226 -11.41 -1.78 2.33
C LEU A 226 -12.89 -2.04 2.68
N MET A 227 -13.69 -2.48 1.71
CA MET A 227 -15.11 -2.84 1.91
C MET A 227 -15.32 -4.31 2.25
N LEU A 228 -14.32 -5.17 2.01
CA LEU A 228 -14.41 -6.59 2.31
C LEU A 228 -14.19 -6.86 3.80
N LYS A 229 -14.79 -7.97 4.25
CA LYS A 229 -14.53 -8.60 5.54
C LYS A 229 -13.90 -9.97 5.30
N THR A 230 -12.96 -10.35 6.16
CA THR A 230 -12.37 -11.69 6.17
C THR A 230 -13.02 -12.52 7.28
N GLU A 231 -12.55 -13.77 7.47
CA GLU A 231 -13.08 -14.68 8.49
C GLU A 231 -13.06 -14.12 9.92
N THR A 232 -12.03 -13.34 10.27
CA THR A 232 -11.91 -12.68 11.56
C THR A 232 -11.71 -11.17 11.42
N GLU A 233 -12.07 -10.42 12.45
CA GLU A 233 -11.85 -8.97 12.51
C GLU A 233 -10.34 -8.64 12.52
N GLU A 234 -9.53 -9.43 13.20
CA GLU A 234 -8.06 -9.28 13.24
C GLU A 234 -7.45 -9.42 11.84
N LYS A 235 -7.85 -10.45 11.07
CA LYS A 235 -7.39 -10.65 9.69
C LYS A 235 -7.89 -9.56 8.74
N THR A 236 -9.07 -9.00 9.02
CA THR A 236 -9.61 -7.86 8.26
C THR A 236 -8.76 -6.62 8.52
N GLU A 237 -8.42 -6.36 9.79
CA GLU A 237 -7.55 -5.25 10.19
C GLU A 237 -6.13 -5.39 9.61
N GLU A 238 -5.58 -6.61 9.56
CA GLU A 238 -4.28 -6.91 8.95
C GLU A 238 -4.30 -6.58 7.44
N ALA A 239 -5.31 -7.07 6.71
CA ALA A 239 -5.48 -6.78 5.29
C ALA A 239 -5.67 -5.28 5.00
N HIS A 240 -6.52 -4.59 5.79
CA HIS A 240 -6.70 -3.14 5.69
C HIS A 240 -5.40 -2.38 6.00
N SER A 241 -4.58 -2.86 6.93
CA SER A 241 -3.27 -2.28 7.22
C SER A 241 -2.35 -2.32 6.00
N HIS A 242 -2.26 -3.46 5.32
CA HIS A 242 -1.46 -3.60 4.10
C HIS A 242 -2.01 -2.73 2.96
N ALA A 243 -3.34 -2.62 2.84
CA ALA A 243 -3.99 -1.74 1.87
C ALA A 243 -3.64 -0.26 2.10
N VAL A 244 -3.73 0.21 3.35
CA VAL A 244 -3.37 1.58 3.74
C VAL A 244 -1.90 1.88 3.42
N ASN A 245 -1.00 0.96 3.77
CA ASN A 245 0.43 1.13 3.48
C ASN A 245 0.72 1.24 1.98
N LEU A 246 0.01 0.46 1.15
CA LEU A 246 0.15 0.57 -0.29
C LEU A 246 -0.43 1.89 -0.82
N LEU A 247 -1.61 2.30 -0.32
CA LEU A 247 -2.23 3.59 -0.66
C LEU A 247 -1.31 4.78 -0.36
N THR A 248 -0.53 4.73 0.74
CA THR A 248 0.42 5.80 1.08
C THR A 248 1.58 5.94 0.09
N ASN A 249 1.89 4.89 -0.68
CA ASN A 249 2.95 4.94 -1.70
C ASN A 249 2.43 5.44 -3.06
N LEU A 250 1.11 5.50 -3.27
CA LEU A 250 0.55 5.91 -4.55
C LEU A 250 0.63 7.45 -4.70
N PRO A 251 0.87 7.96 -5.93
CA PRO A 251 0.82 9.40 -6.17
C PRO A 251 -0.53 9.99 -5.80
N VAL A 252 -0.53 11.11 -5.08
CA VAL A 252 -1.74 11.76 -4.57
C VAL A 252 -2.83 12.00 -5.63
N PRO A 253 -2.52 12.39 -6.88
CA PRO A 253 -3.54 12.55 -7.93
C PRO A 253 -4.32 11.27 -8.30
N CYS A 254 -3.86 10.09 -7.87
CA CYS A 254 -4.53 8.80 -8.12
C CYS A 254 -5.50 8.41 -6.99
N LEU A 255 -5.46 9.12 -5.85
CA LEU A 255 -6.37 8.90 -4.73
C LEU A 255 -7.77 9.48 -4.99
N ASP A 256 -7.93 10.22 -6.08
CA ASP A 256 -9.20 10.75 -6.58
C ASP A 256 -10.23 9.63 -6.85
N VAL A 257 -9.74 8.46 -7.24
CA VAL A 257 -10.53 7.22 -7.39
C VAL A 257 -11.18 6.77 -6.09
N LEU A 258 -10.66 7.15 -4.91
CA LEU A 258 -11.30 6.78 -3.64
C LEU A 258 -12.67 7.46 -3.43
N ILE A 259 -12.93 8.59 -4.11
CA ILE A 259 -14.13 9.42 -3.91
C ILE A 259 -15.01 9.59 -5.16
N HIS A 260 -14.40 9.65 -6.35
CA HIS A 260 -15.11 9.93 -7.60
C HIS A 260 -15.72 8.66 -8.20
N LEU A 261 -16.89 8.28 -7.68
CA LEU A 261 -17.74 7.24 -8.26
C LEU A 261 -19.15 7.77 -8.52
N PRO A 262 -19.79 7.36 -9.63
CA PRO A 262 -21.23 7.55 -9.80
C PRO A 262 -21.94 6.77 -8.69
N VAL A 263 -22.59 7.49 -7.79
CA VAL A 263 -23.30 6.89 -6.66
C VAL A 263 -24.43 6.01 -7.18
N GLN A 264 -24.36 4.70 -6.95
CA GLN A 264 -25.47 3.81 -7.24
C GLN A 264 -26.60 4.03 -6.20
N GLY A 265 -27.80 4.32 -6.72
CA GLY A 265 -29.08 4.50 -6.05
C GLY A 265 -29.10 4.58 -4.51
N GLY A 266 -29.19 5.80 -3.96
CA GLY A 266 -29.74 6.04 -2.61
C GLY A 266 -28.74 6.26 -1.46
N GLN A 267 -27.43 6.27 -1.70
CA GLN A 267 -26.46 6.58 -0.64
C GLN A 267 -26.33 8.09 -0.38
N GLU A 268 -26.22 8.47 0.90
CA GLU A 268 -26.05 9.86 1.35
C GLU A 268 -24.80 10.48 0.72
N LYS A 269 -25.02 11.58 -0.01
CA LYS A 269 -23.98 12.40 -0.61
C LYS A 269 -23.40 13.33 0.45
N TYR A 270 -22.09 13.33 0.60
CA TYR A 270 -21.42 14.52 1.13
C TYR A 270 -20.89 15.34 -0.05
N GLY A 271 -21.60 16.42 -0.40
CA GLY A 271 -21.21 17.29 -1.51
C GLY A 271 -21.28 16.64 -2.91
N GLY A 272 -21.92 15.47 -3.05
CA GLY A 272 -22.07 14.77 -4.33
C GLY A 272 -21.14 13.57 -4.55
N GLU A 273 -20.16 13.37 -3.67
CA GLU A 273 -19.12 12.34 -3.79
C GLU A 273 -19.40 11.14 -2.86
N ASN A 274 -18.80 9.99 -3.17
CA ASN A 274 -18.85 8.80 -2.33
C ASN A 274 -17.76 8.85 -1.25
N MET A 275 -18.14 8.89 0.03
CA MET A 275 -17.22 8.96 1.16
C MET A 275 -17.06 7.64 1.92
N GLU A 276 -17.60 6.53 1.43
CA GLU A 276 -17.57 5.23 2.13
C GLU A 276 -16.14 4.75 2.39
N ALA A 277 -15.25 4.88 1.40
CA ALA A 277 -13.82 4.56 1.53
C ALA A 277 -13.12 5.44 2.57
N VAL A 278 -13.39 6.74 2.56
CA VAL A 278 -12.83 7.70 3.51
C VAL A 278 -13.33 7.39 4.93
N GLN A 279 -14.61 7.04 5.09
CA GLN A 279 -15.17 6.64 6.38
C GLN A 279 -14.52 5.35 6.89
N LYS A 280 -14.32 4.34 6.04
CA LYS A 280 -13.59 3.11 6.45
C LYS A 280 -12.18 3.41 6.93
N LEU A 281 -11.47 4.33 6.28
CA LEU A 281 -10.15 4.77 6.70
C LEU A 281 -10.18 5.54 8.03
N LEU A 282 -11.20 6.38 8.26
CA LEU A 282 -11.41 7.05 9.55
C LEU A 282 -11.70 6.06 10.67
N ASP A 283 -12.60 5.09 10.44
CA ASP A 283 -12.93 4.06 11.42
C ASP A 283 -11.68 3.21 11.75
N PHE A 284 -10.89 2.88 10.73
CA PHE A 284 -9.62 2.17 10.89
C PHE A 284 -8.61 2.97 11.72
N MET A 285 -8.47 4.27 11.45
CA MET A 285 -7.63 5.17 12.23
C MET A 285 -8.09 5.24 13.69
N GLU A 286 -9.39 5.39 13.94
CA GLU A 286 -9.92 5.44 15.31
C GLU A 286 -9.65 4.14 16.08
N ARG A 287 -9.90 2.97 15.47
CA ARG A 287 -9.56 1.67 16.06
C ARG A 287 -8.08 1.56 16.42
N ARG A 288 -7.18 2.05 15.54
CA ARG A 288 -5.74 2.06 15.79
C ARG A 288 -5.34 2.99 16.94
N ILE A 289 -6.04 4.11 17.11
CA ILE A 289 -5.83 4.99 18.26
C ILE A 289 -6.30 4.32 19.55
N ASP A 290 -7.45 3.65 19.51
CA ASP A 290 -8.04 2.98 20.67
C ASP A 290 -7.23 1.76 21.14
N LYS A 291 -6.55 1.06 20.22
CA LYS A 291 -5.61 -0.02 20.54
C LYS A 291 -4.40 0.46 21.36
N GLY A 292 -4.07 1.75 21.32
CA GLY A 292 -3.10 2.36 22.23
C GLY A 292 -1.63 1.96 22.04
N SER A 293 -1.30 1.21 20.97
CA SER A 293 0.01 0.62 20.76
C SER A 293 0.42 0.69 19.28
N ASN A 294 1.73 0.59 19.03
CA ASN A 294 2.31 0.63 17.69
C ASN A 294 1.92 1.86 16.84
N TYR A 295 1.84 3.05 17.44
CA TYR A 295 1.42 4.26 16.71
C TYR A 295 2.32 4.58 15.51
N LYS A 296 3.64 4.43 15.67
CA LYS A 296 4.60 4.80 14.62
C LYS A 296 4.40 4.00 13.34
N GLU A 297 4.29 2.67 13.44
CA GLU A 297 4.15 1.80 12.26
C GLU A 297 2.68 1.54 11.90
N GLY A 298 1.77 1.62 12.87
CA GLY A 298 0.36 1.25 12.70
C GLY A 298 -0.62 2.40 12.51
N LEU A 299 -0.31 3.61 12.98
CA LEU A 299 -1.21 4.78 12.89
C LEU A 299 -0.69 5.84 11.90
N THR A 300 0.62 6.07 11.84
CA THR A 300 1.23 7.05 10.93
C THR A 300 0.80 6.88 9.47
N PRO A 301 0.76 5.66 8.89
CA PRO A 301 0.37 5.50 7.48
C PRO A 301 -1.04 6.01 7.19
N VAL A 302 -2.04 5.66 8.00
CA VAL A 302 -3.42 6.12 7.78
C VAL A 302 -3.57 7.61 8.04
N LEU A 303 -2.89 8.18 9.03
CA LEU A 303 -2.90 9.62 9.26
C LEU A 303 -2.30 10.39 8.09
N SER A 304 -1.14 9.94 7.58
CA SER A 304 -0.50 10.55 6.41
C SER A 304 -1.38 10.47 5.17
N LEU A 305 -2.00 9.31 4.91
CA LEU A 305 -2.94 9.12 3.80
C LEU A 305 -4.12 10.10 3.86
N LEU A 306 -4.76 10.20 5.03
CA LEU A 306 -5.91 11.11 5.22
C LEU A 306 -5.49 12.59 5.18
N THR A 307 -4.28 12.91 5.63
CA THR A 307 -3.69 14.26 5.56
C THR A 307 -3.47 14.67 4.10
N GLU A 308 -2.78 13.84 3.31
CA GLU A 308 -2.49 14.14 1.90
C GLU A 308 -3.76 14.16 1.05
N GLY A 309 -4.68 13.20 1.28
CA GLY A 309 -6.01 13.22 0.67
C GLY A 309 -6.76 14.51 0.98
N SER A 310 -6.67 15.02 2.21
CA SER A 310 -7.27 16.30 2.61
C SER A 310 -6.56 17.53 2.03
N ARG A 311 -5.28 17.45 1.67
CA ARG A 311 -4.58 18.56 0.99
C ARG A 311 -5.09 18.72 -0.44
N CYS A 312 -5.22 17.61 -1.17
CA CYS A 312 -5.54 17.61 -2.59
C CYS A 312 -7.04 17.62 -2.88
N HIS A 313 -7.88 17.00 -2.04
CA HIS A 313 -9.32 16.90 -2.27
C HIS A 313 -10.11 17.68 -1.21
N ARG A 314 -10.71 18.78 -1.64
CA ARG A 314 -11.54 19.65 -0.79
C ARG A 314 -12.71 18.89 -0.15
N GLU A 315 -13.35 18.00 -0.89
CA GLU A 315 -14.52 17.26 -0.37
C GLU A 315 -14.10 16.23 0.70
N ILE A 316 -12.96 15.54 0.55
CA ILE A 316 -12.34 14.71 1.59
C ILE A 316 -12.09 15.55 2.85
N ARG A 317 -11.42 16.70 2.69
CA ARG A 317 -11.10 17.59 3.81
C ARG A 317 -12.34 18.04 4.57
N ARG A 318 -13.39 18.48 3.86
CA ARG A 318 -14.65 18.94 4.49
C ARG A 318 -15.36 17.80 5.20
N TYR A 319 -15.42 16.61 4.59
CA TYR A 319 -16.04 15.44 5.19
C TYR A 319 -15.31 15.04 6.47
N ILE A 320 -13.98 14.85 6.40
CA ILE A 320 -13.16 14.51 7.57
C ILE A 320 -13.27 15.60 8.64
N LYS A 321 -13.23 16.88 8.28
CA LYS A 321 -13.41 17.98 9.23
C LYS A 321 -14.77 17.90 9.94
N ALA A 322 -15.84 17.59 9.22
CA ALA A 322 -17.17 17.45 9.81
C ALA A 322 -17.24 16.27 10.81
N GLN A 323 -16.54 15.17 10.52
CA GLN A 323 -16.48 13.99 11.41
C GLN A 323 -15.54 14.20 12.62
N VAL A 324 -14.35 14.76 12.39
CA VAL A 324 -13.29 14.88 13.40
C VAL A 324 -13.45 16.15 14.24
N LEU A 325 -13.84 17.28 13.63
CA LEU A 325 -13.91 18.60 14.25
C LEU A 325 -15.31 19.23 14.06
N PRO A 326 -16.39 18.62 14.60
CA PRO A 326 -17.72 19.20 14.51
C PRO A 326 -17.78 20.55 15.24
N PRO A 327 -18.73 21.44 14.88
CA PRO A 327 -18.88 22.76 15.51
C PRO A 327 -18.94 22.64 17.04
N LEU A 328 -18.11 23.43 17.73
CA LEU A 328 -17.97 23.38 19.18
C LEU A 328 -19.26 23.83 19.86
N LYS A 329 -19.86 22.95 20.66
CA LYS A 329 -21.02 23.31 21.51
C LYS A 329 -20.61 23.78 22.90
N ASP A 330 -19.50 23.26 23.43
CA ASP A 330 -18.98 23.61 24.76
C ASP A 330 -17.45 23.79 24.71
N VAL A 331 -16.98 24.99 25.07
CA VAL A 331 -15.56 25.39 25.03
C VAL A 331 -14.94 25.39 26.44
N LYS A 332 -15.69 24.97 27.46
CA LYS A 332 -15.20 24.96 28.85
C LYS A 332 -14.30 23.76 29.17
N ILE A 333 -14.46 22.66 28.42
CA ILE A 333 -13.69 21.43 28.60
C ILE A 333 -12.42 21.52 27.76
N ARG A 334 -11.28 21.14 28.37
CA ARG A 334 -10.00 21.10 27.66
C ARG A 334 -10.06 20.14 26.47
N PRO A 335 -9.47 20.49 25.30
CA PRO A 335 -9.63 19.73 24.07
C PRO A 335 -9.02 18.32 24.11
N GLU A 336 -8.08 18.05 25.01
CA GLU A 336 -7.51 16.73 25.26
C GLU A 336 -8.39 15.81 26.11
N VAL A 337 -9.42 16.35 26.79
CA VAL A 337 -10.29 15.61 27.70
C VAL A 337 -11.55 15.14 26.98
N GLY A 338 -11.72 13.83 26.89
CA GLY A 338 -12.91 13.17 26.34
C GLY A 338 -12.58 11.93 25.51
N SER A 339 -13.62 11.27 25.02
CA SER A 339 -13.53 10.03 24.23
C SER A 339 -13.77 10.24 22.74
N THR A 340 -13.99 11.47 22.27
CA THR A 340 -14.20 11.73 20.84
C THR A 340 -12.89 11.62 20.06
N LEU A 341 -12.97 11.37 18.75
CA LEU A 341 -11.81 11.32 17.85
C LEU A 341 -10.96 12.59 17.91
N ARG A 342 -11.59 13.77 18.05
CA ARG A 342 -10.90 15.03 18.33
C ARG A 342 -9.99 14.94 19.56
N ASN A 343 -10.55 14.50 20.68
CA ASN A 343 -9.81 14.45 21.95
C ASN A 343 -8.65 13.47 21.86
N LYS A 344 -8.88 12.31 21.23
CA LYS A 344 -7.87 11.29 20.96
C LYS A 344 -6.70 11.87 20.14
N LEU A 345 -6.97 12.57 19.04
CA LEU A 345 -5.95 13.18 18.19
C LEU A 345 -5.19 14.32 18.89
N VAL A 346 -5.87 15.16 19.67
CA VAL A 346 -5.22 16.23 20.45
C VAL A 346 -4.26 15.64 21.49
N ARG A 347 -4.60 14.51 22.13
CA ARG A 347 -3.68 13.79 23.04
C ARG A 347 -2.43 13.27 22.32
N LEU A 348 -2.56 12.85 21.05
CA LEU A 348 -1.41 12.39 20.26
C LEU A 348 -0.43 13.52 19.92
N MET A 349 -0.86 14.78 19.90
CA MET A 349 0.04 15.94 19.71
C MET A 349 1.02 16.14 20.87
N THR A 350 0.80 15.47 22.00
CA THR A 350 1.71 15.45 23.16
C THR A 350 2.35 14.09 23.37
N HIS A 351 2.29 13.19 22.38
CA HIS A 351 2.93 11.88 22.45
C HIS A 351 4.46 12.02 22.50
N VAL A 352 5.12 11.06 23.16
CA VAL A 352 6.60 11.05 23.36
C VAL A 352 7.37 10.81 22.06
N ASP A 353 6.79 10.05 21.14
CA ASP A 353 7.35 9.84 19.80
C ASP A 353 7.10 11.07 18.92
N MET A 354 8.19 11.68 18.44
CA MET A 354 8.16 12.90 17.64
C MET A 354 7.48 12.70 16.28
N GLY A 355 7.59 11.52 15.68
CA GLY A 355 6.94 11.22 14.39
C GLY A 355 5.42 11.21 14.55
N VAL A 356 4.92 10.46 15.53
CA VAL A 356 3.48 10.38 15.83
C VAL A 356 2.91 11.76 16.17
N LYS A 357 3.63 12.52 17.00
CA LYS A 357 3.26 13.89 17.37
C LYS A 357 3.15 14.80 16.15
N GLN A 358 4.16 14.78 15.28
CA GLN A 358 4.21 15.65 14.10
C GLN A 358 3.09 15.30 13.12
N THR A 359 2.88 14.02 12.84
CA THR A 359 1.83 13.56 11.92
C THR A 359 0.43 13.90 12.43
N ALA A 360 0.14 13.72 13.73
CA ALA A 360 -1.14 14.11 14.31
C ALA A 360 -1.39 15.63 14.25
N ALA A 361 -0.35 16.43 14.55
CA ALA A 361 -0.43 17.88 14.48
C ALA A 361 -0.65 18.37 13.04
N GLU A 362 0.05 17.78 12.07
CA GLU A 362 -0.08 18.09 10.65
C GLU A 362 -1.47 17.77 10.11
N PHE A 363 -2.03 16.61 10.48
CA PHE A 363 -3.38 16.23 10.11
C PHE A 363 -4.41 17.27 10.58
N LEU A 364 -4.40 17.63 11.87
CA LEU A 364 -5.31 18.63 12.42
C LEU A 364 -5.10 20.02 11.80
N PHE A 365 -3.84 20.39 11.51
CA PHE A 365 -3.52 21.64 10.83
C PHE A 365 -4.14 21.70 9.42
N VAL A 366 -4.02 20.64 8.62
CA VAL A 366 -4.59 20.57 7.27
C VAL A 366 -6.12 20.67 7.29
N LEU A 367 -6.78 19.98 8.23
CA LEU A 367 -8.24 20.07 8.38
C LEU A 367 -8.72 21.48 8.75
N CYS A 368 -7.91 22.22 9.50
CA CYS A 368 -8.22 23.58 9.93
C CYS A 368 -7.90 24.66 8.87
N LYS A 369 -7.03 24.38 7.88
CA LYS A 369 -6.47 25.37 6.94
C LYS A 369 -7.44 25.87 5.84
N GLU A 370 -8.76 25.83 6.05
CA GLU A 370 -9.72 26.32 5.05
C GLU A 370 -10.76 27.31 5.58
N SER A 371 -10.48 27.98 6.70
CA SER A 371 -11.32 29.09 7.21
C SER A 371 -11.08 30.43 6.52
N GLY A 372 -10.15 30.52 5.56
CA GLY A 372 -9.91 31.72 4.77
C GLY A 372 -10.35 31.48 3.32
N GLU A 373 -11.51 32.01 2.96
CA GLU A 373 -11.90 32.20 1.57
C GLU A 373 -10.76 32.89 0.81
N ARG A 374 -10.26 32.28 -0.28
CA ARG A 374 -9.79 33.09 -1.40
C ARG A 374 -10.98 33.28 -2.32
N PRO A 375 -11.52 34.50 -2.47
CA PRO A 375 -12.46 34.76 -3.56
C PRO A 375 -11.74 34.47 -4.88
N ARG A 376 -12.41 33.73 -5.76
CA ARG A 376 -12.06 33.75 -7.18
C ARG A 376 -12.34 35.17 -7.69
N GLY A 377 -11.31 35.89 -8.12
CA GLY A 377 -11.49 37.18 -8.80
C GLY A 377 -10.31 38.12 -8.67
N SER A 378 -9.70 38.44 -9.81
CA SER A 378 -8.86 39.61 -10.10
C SER A 378 -7.64 39.88 -9.22
N TRP A 379 -6.47 39.42 -9.67
CA TRP A 379 -5.22 40.16 -9.50
C TRP A 379 -4.90 40.88 -10.81
N LEU A 380 -5.52 42.04 -11.01
CA LEU A 380 -4.89 43.13 -11.75
C LEU A 380 -4.49 44.16 -10.68
N PRO A 381 -3.20 44.48 -10.50
CA PRO A 381 -2.81 45.52 -9.57
C PRO A 381 -3.30 46.89 -10.09
N PRO A 382 -3.78 47.79 -9.21
CA PRO A 382 -4.15 49.13 -9.62
C PRO A 382 -2.90 49.90 -10.08
N GLN A 383 -2.98 50.52 -11.26
CA GLN A 383 -1.96 51.45 -11.72
C GLN A 383 -1.93 52.68 -10.78
N PRO A 384 -0.76 53.16 -10.35
CA PRO A 384 -0.68 54.41 -9.61
C PRO A 384 -0.94 55.59 -10.55
N LEU A 385 -1.89 56.44 -10.17
CA LEU A 385 -2.05 57.78 -10.71
C LEU A 385 -0.88 58.66 -10.22
N ALA A 386 0.03 58.99 -11.13
CA ALA A 386 0.76 60.26 -11.20
C ALA A 386 1.39 60.37 -12.59
#